data_AF-A0A5W2LWB7-F1
#
_entry.id   AF-A0A5W2LWB7-F1
#
_cell.length_a   1.000
_cell.length_b   1.000
_cell.length_c   1.000
_cell.angle_alpha   90.00
_cell.angle_beta   90.00
_cell.angle_gamma   90.00
#
_symmetry.space_group_name_H-M   'P 1'
#
loop_
_entity.id
_entity.type
_entity.pdbx_description
1 polymer ?
#
loop_
_entity_poly.entity_id
_entity_poly.type
_entity_poly.pdbx_seq_one_letter_code
_entity_poly.pdbx_strand_id
1 'polypeptide(L)'
;MELQNKKLTHDEFMTERHQVLQTWHTGKEVENFEDGVKYQQTIPEQKRFSQALLKADREGRTLSQPRAGVALMDEHIALLKTLQEECDLLPSTIDAYTRLNRYEEAAVGIQKSIEAGTSKLNGLPVVNHGVAACRRMTEALEKPIQVRHGTPDARLLAEIAMASGFTSYEGGGISYNIPYAKRVTLEKSIRDWQYCDRLMGMYEEHGIRINREPFGPLTGTLIPPFMSHAVAIIEGLLALEQGVKSITVGYGQVGCLTQDIAAIQSLRELSHEYFQNYGYDDYELSTVFHQWMGGFPEDESKAFAVISWGAAVAGMSGATKVITKSPHEAFGIPTAAANAQGLKASRQMLNMVSDQKFPPCPAVDQEVELIKSEVRAVLKKVFELGNGDVARGTVLAFEAGVLDVPFAPAACNAGKILPVRDNTGAIRVLEAGAVPLPQDILALHHDYVAERAHFEGRKPSFQMVVDDINAVSHSKLIGRP
;
A
#
# COMPACT_ATOMS: atom_id res chain seq x y z
N MET A 1 8.67 0.87 -26.40
CA MET A 1 8.34 -0.57 -26.38
C MET A 1 6.87 -0.64 -26.00
N GLU A 2 6.08 -1.45 -26.71
CA GLU A 2 4.67 -1.65 -26.36
C GLU A 2 4.58 -2.29 -24.97
N LEU A 3 3.70 -1.78 -24.09
CA LEU A 3 3.50 -2.35 -22.77
C LEU A 3 2.89 -3.75 -22.88
N GLN A 4 3.55 -4.74 -22.27
CA GLN A 4 3.09 -6.13 -22.22
C GLN A 4 3.38 -6.72 -20.85
N ASN A 5 2.53 -7.62 -20.37
CA ASN A 5 2.82 -8.42 -19.19
C ASN A 5 3.78 -9.55 -19.54
N LYS A 6 5.05 -9.19 -19.71
CA LYS A 6 6.14 -10.11 -20.02
C LYS A 6 7.39 -9.70 -19.26
N LYS A 7 8.09 -10.69 -18.69
CA LYS A 7 9.36 -10.47 -18.00
C LYS A 7 10.35 -9.76 -18.92
N LEU A 8 10.90 -8.64 -18.43
CA LEU A 8 11.96 -7.93 -19.15
C LEU A 8 13.19 -8.83 -19.25
N THR A 9 13.74 -8.93 -20.47
CA THR A 9 15.02 -9.62 -20.65
C THR A 9 16.13 -8.89 -19.91
N HIS A 10 17.22 -9.60 -19.63
CA HIS A 10 18.38 -9.00 -18.98
C HIS A 10 18.91 -7.79 -19.76
N ASP A 11 19.05 -7.91 -21.09
CA ASP A 11 19.57 -6.84 -21.95
C ASP A 11 18.65 -5.60 -21.98
N GLU A 12 17.33 -5.80 -22.06
CA GLU A 12 16.34 -4.71 -21.98
C GLU A 12 16.44 -3.97 -20.65
N PHE A 13 16.49 -4.73 -19.54
CA PHE A 13 16.62 -4.15 -18.20
C PHE A 13 17.93 -3.39 -18.05
N MET A 14 19.07 -3.96 -18.44
CA MET A 14 20.38 -3.32 -18.30
C MET A 14 20.51 -2.06 -19.17
N THR A 15 19.90 -2.07 -20.36
CA THR A 15 19.85 -0.89 -21.24
C THR A 15 19.04 0.24 -20.60
N GLU A 16 17.87 -0.06 -20.05
CA GLU A 16 17.06 0.94 -19.34
C GLU A 16 17.76 1.42 -18.06
N ARG A 17 18.37 0.51 -17.32
CA ARG A 17 19.09 0.80 -16.07
C ARG A 17 20.17 1.85 -16.31
N HIS A 18 20.95 1.74 -17.39
CA HIS A 18 21.94 2.75 -17.73
C HIS A 18 21.36 4.17 -17.83
N GLN A 19 20.14 4.32 -18.35
CA GLN A 19 19.45 5.61 -18.42
C GLN A 19 18.93 6.06 -17.06
N VAL A 20 18.34 5.16 -16.28
CA VAL A 20 17.83 5.43 -14.93
C VAL A 20 18.94 5.96 -14.02
N LEU A 21 20.12 5.35 -14.04
CA LEU A 21 21.24 5.73 -13.19
C LEU A 21 21.83 7.11 -13.50
N GLN A 22 21.52 7.68 -14.67
CA GLN A 22 21.95 9.03 -15.04
C GLN A 22 21.00 10.12 -14.56
N THR A 23 19.82 9.77 -14.02
CA THR A 23 18.81 10.74 -13.60
C THR A 23 19.20 11.53 -12.34
N TRP A 24 20.18 11.05 -11.56
CA TRP A 24 20.80 11.79 -10.47
C TRP A 24 22.23 11.31 -10.22
N HIS A 25 23.09 12.16 -9.65
CA HIS A 25 24.51 11.87 -9.50
C HIS A 25 24.82 10.67 -8.59
N THR A 26 23.97 10.36 -7.61
CA THR A 26 24.12 9.18 -6.73
C THR A 26 23.82 7.87 -7.45
N GLY A 27 23.23 7.89 -8.66
CA GLY A 27 23.09 6.71 -9.50
C GLY A 27 24.44 6.08 -9.89
N LYS A 28 25.53 6.86 -9.86
CA LYS A 28 26.91 6.35 -10.02
C LYS A 28 27.30 5.34 -8.93
N GLU A 29 26.74 5.47 -7.72
CA GLU A 29 27.05 4.59 -6.59
C GLU A 29 26.48 3.18 -6.75
N VAL A 30 25.57 3.00 -7.73
CA VAL A 30 24.92 1.73 -8.02
C VAL A 30 25.17 1.28 -9.45
N GLU A 31 26.17 1.81 -10.17
CA GLU A 31 26.48 1.33 -11.53
C GLU A 31 26.79 -0.18 -11.55
N ASN A 32 27.61 -0.62 -10.58
CA ASN A 32 27.96 -2.02 -10.36
C ASN A 32 26.86 -2.74 -9.55
N PHE A 33 25.98 -3.48 -10.24
CA PHE A 33 24.85 -4.19 -9.62
C PHE A 33 25.33 -5.20 -8.56
N GLU A 34 26.45 -5.88 -8.84
CA GLU A 34 27.04 -6.93 -8.04
C GLU A 34 27.48 -6.44 -6.66
N ASP A 35 27.82 -5.16 -6.50
CA ASP A 35 28.16 -4.58 -5.19
C ASP A 35 26.91 -4.43 -4.30
N GLY A 36 25.76 -4.16 -4.91
CA GLY A 36 24.46 -4.20 -4.24
C GLY A 36 24.10 -5.63 -3.83
N VAL A 37 24.31 -6.62 -4.71
CA VAL A 37 24.10 -8.05 -4.43
C VAL A 37 24.97 -8.52 -3.27
N LYS A 38 26.28 -8.24 -3.30
CA LYS A 38 27.21 -8.62 -2.22
C LYS A 38 26.80 -8.02 -0.88
N TYR A 39 26.45 -6.72 -0.86
CA TYR A 39 26.02 -6.09 0.38
C TYR A 39 24.70 -6.69 0.88
N GLN A 40 23.73 -6.91 -0.02
CA GLN A 40 22.50 -7.60 0.31
C GLN A 40 22.81 -8.97 0.93
N GLN A 41 23.72 -9.78 0.39
CA GLN A 41 24.10 -11.08 0.98
C GLN A 41 24.64 -10.99 2.41
N THR A 42 25.20 -9.85 2.83
CA THR A 42 25.63 -9.62 4.21
C THR A 42 24.50 -9.26 5.17
N ILE A 43 23.30 -8.92 4.67
CA ILE A 43 22.15 -8.60 5.51
C ILE A 43 21.69 -9.88 6.22
N PRO A 44 21.70 -9.91 7.57
CA PRO A 44 21.39 -11.11 8.32
C PRO A 44 19.89 -11.41 8.25
N GLU A 45 19.53 -12.67 8.49
CA GLU A 45 18.16 -13.19 8.32
C GLU A 45 17.12 -12.40 9.11
N GLN A 46 17.41 -12.01 10.36
CA GLN A 46 16.51 -11.22 11.19
C GLN A 46 16.21 -9.80 10.66
N LYS A 47 16.99 -9.33 9.67
CA LYS A 47 16.80 -8.06 8.95
C LYS A 47 16.26 -8.27 7.52
N ARG A 48 15.75 -9.47 7.23
CA ARG A 48 15.00 -9.77 6.00
C ARG A 48 13.51 -9.59 6.25
N PHE A 49 12.93 -8.62 5.55
CA PHE A 49 11.50 -8.33 5.65
C PHE A 49 10.64 -9.53 5.24
N SER A 50 10.99 -10.21 4.15
CA SER A 50 10.35 -11.44 3.67
C SER A 50 10.33 -12.56 4.71
N GLN A 51 11.46 -12.80 5.39
CA GLN A 51 11.53 -13.82 6.46
C GLN A 51 10.70 -13.44 7.70
N ALA A 52 10.71 -12.16 8.09
CA ALA A 52 9.86 -11.69 9.19
C ALA A 52 8.37 -11.91 8.88
N LEU A 53 7.94 -11.59 7.65
CA LEU A 53 6.57 -11.83 7.18
C LEU A 53 6.23 -13.31 7.12
N LEU A 54 7.08 -14.14 6.52
CA LEU A 54 6.87 -15.58 6.38
C LEU A 54 6.71 -16.24 7.75
N LYS A 55 7.58 -15.88 8.71
CA LYS A 55 7.49 -16.36 10.09
C LYS A 55 6.18 -15.95 10.74
N ALA A 56 5.82 -14.67 10.63
CA ALA A 56 4.59 -14.14 11.22
C ALA A 56 3.33 -14.79 10.63
N ASP A 57 3.30 -14.99 9.31
CA ASP A 57 2.16 -15.63 8.63
C ASP A 57 1.99 -17.09 9.08
N ARG A 58 3.09 -17.86 9.15
CA ARG A 58 3.10 -19.25 9.68
C ARG A 58 2.68 -19.34 11.14
N GLU A 59 3.05 -18.35 11.95
CA GLU A 59 2.68 -18.27 13.38
C GLU A 59 1.26 -17.72 13.58
N GLY A 60 0.60 -17.20 12.54
CA GLY A 60 -0.68 -16.51 12.67
C GLY A 60 -0.58 -15.22 13.48
N ARG A 61 0.58 -14.56 13.46
CA ARG A 61 0.88 -13.33 14.23
C ARG A 61 0.82 -12.11 13.32
N THR A 62 0.19 -11.04 13.80
CA THR A 62 0.18 -9.74 13.09
C THR A 62 1.34 -8.87 13.57
N LEU A 63 2.21 -8.46 12.64
CA LEU A 63 3.33 -7.54 12.90
C LEU A 63 2.88 -6.08 12.85
N SER A 64 3.45 -5.21 13.70
CA SER A 64 3.21 -3.76 13.62
C SER A 64 4.31 -3.02 12.87
N GLN A 65 3.91 -2.07 12.02
CA GLN A 65 4.83 -1.18 11.30
C GLN A 65 4.30 0.26 11.29
N PRO A 66 5.10 1.26 11.67
CA PRO A 66 4.71 2.67 11.59
C PRO A 66 4.95 3.24 10.18
N ARG A 67 4.67 4.53 10.01
CA ARG A 67 5.29 5.39 8.98
C ARG A 67 6.21 6.39 9.66
N ALA A 68 7.40 6.62 9.12
CA ALA A 68 8.38 7.56 9.70
C ALA A 68 9.42 8.00 8.67
N GLY A 69 9.74 9.29 8.60
CA GLY A 69 10.71 9.85 7.66
C GLY A 69 11.00 11.31 7.97
N VAL A 70 12.29 11.67 7.99
CA VAL A 70 12.77 13.06 8.16
C VAL A 70 13.95 13.32 7.24
N ALA A 71 14.24 14.59 6.96
CA ALA A 71 15.16 14.99 5.92
C ALA A 71 16.61 14.52 6.13
N LEU A 72 17.09 14.54 7.37
CA LEU A 72 18.50 14.36 7.71
C LEU A 72 18.77 12.95 8.22
N MET A 73 19.91 12.37 7.81
CA MET A 73 20.20 10.94 8.01
C MET A 73 20.39 10.57 9.49
N ASP A 74 21.13 11.37 10.27
CA ASP A 74 21.39 11.06 11.68
C ASP A 74 20.11 11.17 12.53
N GLU A 75 19.30 12.19 12.28
CA GLU A 75 17.98 12.38 12.88
C GLU A 75 17.01 11.27 12.46
N HIS A 76 17.08 10.81 11.22
CA HIS A 76 16.27 9.70 10.76
C HIS A 76 16.67 8.37 11.43
N ILE A 77 17.97 8.09 11.57
CA ILE A 77 18.47 6.95 12.34
C ILE A 77 18.00 7.03 13.79
N ALA A 78 18.10 8.21 14.43
CA ALA A 78 17.65 8.40 15.82
C ALA A 78 16.12 8.18 15.96
N LEU A 79 15.33 8.68 15.01
CA LEU A 79 13.89 8.44 14.94
C LEU A 79 13.60 6.94 14.84
N LEU A 80 14.22 6.24 13.89
CA LEU A 80 13.97 4.81 13.68
C LEU A 80 14.43 3.96 14.86
N LYS A 81 15.56 4.29 15.51
CA LYS A 81 15.98 3.64 16.76
C LYS A 81 14.95 3.79 17.87
N THR A 82 14.35 4.98 18.01
CA THR A 82 13.29 5.22 19.00
C THR A 82 12.06 4.35 18.72
N LEU A 83 11.68 4.20 17.45
CA LEU A 83 10.50 3.40 17.07
C LEU A 83 10.79 1.90 17.06
N GLN A 84 12.04 1.49 16.86
CA GLN A 84 12.45 0.10 16.75
C GLN A 84 12.07 -0.71 18.00
N GLU A 85 12.10 -0.11 19.19
CA GLU A 85 11.65 -0.77 20.42
C GLU A 85 10.14 -1.10 20.39
N GLU A 86 9.36 -0.32 19.64
CA GLU A 86 7.90 -0.32 19.66
C GLU A 86 7.22 -0.93 18.43
N CYS A 87 7.96 -1.25 17.37
CA CYS A 87 7.44 -1.89 16.15
C CYS A 87 8.11 -3.23 15.85
N ASP A 88 7.59 -4.01 14.91
CA ASP A 88 8.23 -5.25 14.43
C ASP A 88 9.03 -5.02 13.14
N LEU A 89 8.65 -4.00 12.37
CA LEU A 89 9.19 -3.69 11.06
C LEU A 89 9.42 -2.17 10.95
N LEU A 90 10.51 -1.74 10.31
CA LEU A 90 10.84 -0.33 10.18
C LEU A 90 10.46 0.22 8.80
N PRO A 91 9.91 1.44 8.73
CA PRO A 91 9.73 2.16 7.49
C PRO A 91 10.92 3.11 7.24
N SER A 92 11.13 3.48 5.98
CA SER A 92 11.64 4.79 5.61
C SER A 92 10.63 5.44 4.69
N THR A 93 9.87 6.39 5.23
CA THR A 93 8.88 7.17 4.47
C THR A 93 9.61 8.21 3.64
N ILE A 94 9.45 8.15 2.31
CA ILE A 94 10.18 9.02 1.38
C ILE A 94 9.51 10.39 1.24
N ASP A 95 10.28 11.46 1.10
CA ASP A 95 9.72 12.81 0.95
C ASP A 95 9.01 13.02 -0.41
N ALA A 96 8.07 13.95 -0.46
CA ALA A 96 7.25 14.19 -1.64
C ALA A 96 8.02 14.75 -2.85
N TYR A 97 9.16 15.42 -2.67
CA TYR A 97 9.97 15.87 -3.80
C TYR A 97 10.66 14.68 -4.46
N THR A 98 11.26 13.78 -3.68
CA THR A 98 11.80 12.51 -4.22
C THR A 98 10.72 11.71 -4.94
N ARG A 99 9.47 11.70 -4.44
CA ARG A 99 8.35 11.00 -5.10
C ARG A 99 7.96 11.56 -6.47
N LEU A 100 8.37 12.78 -6.78
CA LEU A 100 8.15 13.44 -8.07
C LEU A 100 9.45 13.63 -8.86
N ASN A 101 10.52 12.94 -8.46
CA ASN A 101 11.86 13.01 -9.04
C ASN A 101 12.43 14.44 -9.07
N ARG A 102 12.10 15.23 -8.03
CA ARG A 102 12.51 16.63 -7.80
C ARG A 102 13.68 16.70 -6.83
N TYR A 103 14.80 16.10 -7.22
CA TYR A 103 15.93 15.88 -6.32
C TYR A 103 16.64 17.18 -5.94
N GLU A 104 16.63 18.20 -6.80
CA GLU A 104 17.12 19.54 -6.51
C GLU A 104 16.33 20.19 -5.36
N GLU A 105 15.00 20.10 -5.38
CA GLU A 105 14.16 20.60 -4.29
C GLU A 105 14.37 19.83 -3.00
N ALA A 106 14.58 18.51 -3.08
CA ALA A 106 14.92 17.70 -1.91
C ALA A 106 16.29 18.12 -1.32
N ALA A 107 17.29 18.42 -2.17
CA ALA A 107 18.59 18.95 -1.74
C ALA A 107 18.46 20.30 -1.03
N VAL A 108 17.65 21.23 -1.57
CA VAL A 108 17.32 22.49 -0.89
C VAL A 108 16.61 22.23 0.44
N GLY A 109 15.71 21.25 0.49
CA GLY A 109 15.01 20.85 1.71
C GLY A 109 15.94 20.28 2.79
N ILE A 110 16.97 19.51 2.41
CA ILE A 110 18.04 19.06 3.30
C ILE A 110 18.76 20.27 3.89
N GLN A 111 19.23 21.19 3.06
CA GLN A 111 19.96 22.38 3.50
C GLN A 111 19.13 23.24 4.47
N LYS A 112 17.85 23.49 4.14
CA LYS A 112 16.93 24.21 5.04
C LYS A 112 16.66 23.48 6.34
N SER A 113 16.72 22.14 6.35
CA SER A 113 16.54 21.35 7.57
C SER A 113 17.75 21.48 8.50
N ILE A 114 18.95 21.53 7.94
CA ILE A 114 20.20 21.80 8.68
C ILE A 114 20.13 23.19 9.32
N GLU A 115 19.79 24.22 8.54
CA GLU A 115 19.71 25.61 9.01
C GLU A 115 18.65 25.81 10.10
N ALA A 116 17.52 25.12 10.00
CA ALA A 116 16.43 25.23 10.96
C ALA A 116 16.58 24.33 12.20
N GLY A 117 17.53 23.38 12.20
CA GLY A 117 17.65 22.35 13.23
C GLY A 117 16.43 21.41 13.34
N THR A 118 15.60 21.34 12.29
CA THR A 118 14.39 20.50 12.24
C THR A 118 14.00 20.20 10.79
N SER A 119 13.37 19.05 10.56
CA SER A 119 13.02 18.62 9.20
C SER A 119 12.06 19.59 8.50
N LYS A 120 12.43 20.02 7.30
CA LYS A 120 11.59 20.78 6.36
C LYS A 120 11.08 19.93 5.21
N LEU A 121 11.44 18.64 5.18
CA LEU A 121 10.86 17.63 4.30
C LEU A 121 9.88 16.74 5.08
N ASN A 122 8.93 16.18 4.36
CA ASN A 122 7.92 15.27 4.90
C ASN A 122 8.33 13.79 4.85
N GLY A 123 9.63 13.52 4.66
CA GLY A 123 10.19 12.17 4.55
C GLY A 123 11.70 12.21 4.36
N LEU A 124 12.30 11.03 4.19
CA LEU A 124 13.72 10.85 3.90
C LEU A 124 13.99 10.91 2.38
N PRO A 125 14.86 11.81 1.90
CA PRO A 125 15.27 11.87 0.50
C PRO A 125 16.37 10.84 0.19
N VAL A 126 16.01 9.55 0.11
CA VAL A 126 16.94 8.42 -0.11
C VAL A 126 17.83 8.63 -1.34
N VAL A 127 17.26 9.13 -2.44
CA VAL A 127 18.01 9.36 -3.68
C VAL A 127 19.13 10.39 -3.48
N ASN A 128 18.88 11.45 -2.72
CA ASN A 128 19.87 12.49 -2.42
C ASN A 128 20.94 12.04 -1.43
N HIS A 129 20.58 11.19 -0.47
CA HIS A 129 21.54 10.65 0.51
C HIS A 129 22.47 9.59 -0.08
N GLY A 130 22.03 8.89 -1.12
CA GLY A 130 22.84 7.87 -1.79
C GLY A 130 23.02 6.60 -0.96
N VAL A 131 23.83 5.68 -1.48
CA VAL A 131 24.01 4.32 -0.95
C VAL A 131 24.79 4.36 0.35
N ALA A 132 25.89 5.10 0.41
CA ALA A 132 26.77 5.09 1.59
C ALA A 132 26.04 5.51 2.87
N ALA A 133 25.26 6.61 2.81
CA ALA A 133 24.49 7.08 3.95
C ALA A 133 23.34 6.12 4.30
N CYS A 134 22.66 5.56 3.31
CA CYS A 134 21.59 4.59 3.54
C CYS A 134 22.10 3.26 4.12
N ARG A 135 23.31 2.80 3.73
CA ARG A 135 23.98 1.65 4.35
C ARG A 135 24.31 1.88 5.82
N ARG A 136 24.78 3.08 6.20
CA ARG A 136 24.95 3.42 7.63
C ARG A 136 23.65 3.28 8.41
N MET A 137 22.53 3.70 7.84
CA MET A 137 21.22 3.53 8.47
C MET A 137 20.86 2.05 8.60
N THR A 138 21.01 1.28 7.52
CA THR A 138 20.80 -0.17 7.56
C THR A 138 21.65 -0.79 8.66
N GLU A 139 22.96 -0.53 8.73
CA GLU A 139 23.88 -1.05 9.75
C GLU A 139 23.53 -0.63 11.19
N ALA A 140 23.04 0.60 11.37
CA ALA A 140 22.72 1.14 12.69
C ALA A 140 21.42 0.57 13.30
N LEU A 141 20.58 -0.09 12.50
CA LEU A 141 19.28 -0.63 12.90
C LEU A 141 19.32 -2.16 13.00
N GLU A 142 18.43 -2.73 13.80
CA GLU A 142 18.36 -4.17 14.09
C GLU A 142 17.20 -4.87 13.38
N LYS A 143 16.24 -4.10 12.86
CA LYS A 143 15.02 -4.60 12.20
C LYS A 143 15.04 -4.35 10.68
N PRO A 144 14.30 -5.13 9.88
CA PRO A 144 14.23 -4.94 8.43
C PRO A 144 13.58 -3.59 8.08
N ILE A 145 14.06 -2.97 7.01
CA ILE A 145 13.61 -1.66 6.53
C ILE A 145 12.82 -1.83 5.24
N GLN A 146 11.70 -1.12 5.14
CA GLN A 146 10.90 -1.00 3.93
C GLN A 146 10.84 0.45 3.44
N VAL A 147 11.01 0.66 2.13
CA VAL A 147 10.68 1.94 1.50
C VAL A 147 9.17 2.09 1.43
N ARG A 148 8.65 3.16 2.03
CA ARG A 148 7.21 3.49 2.02
C ARG A 148 7.00 4.86 1.39
N HIS A 149 6.20 4.99 0.34
CA HIS A 149 6.17 6.22 -0.46
C HIS A 149 4.87 6.40 -1.25
N GLY A 150 4.96 6.84 -2.51
CA GLY A 150 3.85 7.20 -3.39
C GLY A 150 4.39 7.80 -4.68
N THR A 151 5.19 7.02 -5.42
CA THR A 151 6.06 7.48 -6.50
C THR A 151 5.69 6.80 -7.83
N PRO A 152 5.24 7.55 -8.84
CA PRO A 152 4.92 6.97 -10.15
C PRO A 152 6.15 6.41 -10.88
N ASP A 153 7.27 7.15 -10.91
CA ASP A 153 8.55 6.71 -11.48
C ASP A 153 9.57 6.49 -10.34
N ALA A 154 9.63 5.27 -9.84
CA ALA A 154 10.37 4.91 -8.64
C ALA A 154 11.70 4.19 -8.92
N ARG A 155 12.17 4.21 -10.17
CA ARG A 155 13.26 3.35 -10.66
C ARG A 155 14.59 3.63 -9.96
N LEU A 156 15.03 4.89 -9.94
CA LEU A 156 16.29 5.26 -9.27
C LEU A 156 16.20 5.09 -7.75
N LEU A 157 15.04 5.38 -7.15
CA LEU A 157 14.80 5.16 -5.74
C LEU A 157 14.95 3.67 -5.37
N ALA A 158 14.42 2.77 -6.22
CA ALA A 158 14.53 1.32 -6.02
C ALA A 158 15.99 0.86 -6.10
N GLU A 159 16.75 1.30 -7.10
CA GLU A 159 18.18 0.96 -7.24
C GLU A 159 18.99 1.33 -5.99
N ILE A 160 18.86 2.58 -5.53
CA ILE A 160 19.60 3.05 -4.35
C ILE A 160 19.14 2.31 -3.09
N ALA A 161 17.84 2.13 -2.89
CA ALA A 161 17.29 1.45 -1.72
C ALA A 161 17.76 -0.01 -1.63
N MET A 162 17.69 -0.76 -2.74
CA MET A 162 18.08 -2.16 -2.76
C MET A 162 19.59 -2.34 -2.61
N ALA A 163 20.41 -1.51 -3.25
CA ALA A 163 21.87 -1.52 -3.06
C ALA A 163 22.29 -1.11 -1.63
N SER A 164 21.40 -0.47 -0.88
CA SER A 164 21.59 -0.04 0.51
C SER A 164 21.11 -1.06 1.56
N GLY A 165 20.65 -2.24 1.13
CA GLY A 165 20.25 -3.32 2.04
C GLY A 165 18.84 -3.20 2.60
N PHE A 166 17.97 -2.37 2.02
CA PHE A 166 16.55 -2.41 2.35
C PHE A 166 15.95 -3.67 1.72
N THR A 167 15.02 -4.32 2.41
CA THR A 167 14.56 -5.67 2.05
C THR A 167 13.06 -5.75 1.76
N SER A 168 12.42 -4.60 1.60
CA SER A 168 11.04 -4.48 1.16
C SER A 168 10.78 -3.14 0.46
N TYR A 169 9.87 -3.14 -0.50
CA TYR A 169 9.54 -1.98 -1.32
C TYR A 169 8.02 -1.91 -1.55
N GLU A 170 7.37 -0.83 -1.08
CA GLU A 170 5.94 -0.60 -1.25
C GLU A 170 5.64 0.06 -2.61
N GLY A 171 4.46 -0.18 -3.18
CA GLY A 171 3.92 0.51 -4.36
C GLY A 171 3.64 -0.40 -5.54
N GLY A 172 3.23 0.21 -6.65
CA GLY A 172 2.95 -0.44 -7.92
C GLY A 172 2.49 0.56 -8.99
N GLY A 173 2.39 0.09 -10.22
CA GLY A 173 2.10 0.92 -11.40
C GLY A 173 0.74 1.63 -11.38
N ILE A 174 -0.19 1.16 -10.57
CA ILE A 174 -1.54 1.71 -10.38
C ILE A 174 -1.59 2.47 -9.05
N SER A 175 -1.31 1.77 -7.95
CA SER A 175 -1.50 2.26 -6.58
C SER A 175 -0.57 3.42 -6.22
N TYR A 176 0.58 3.54 -6.88
CA TYR A 176 1.52 4.67 -6.75
C TYR A 176 1.47 5.67 -7.93
N ASN A 177 0.49 5.53 -8.82
CA ASN A 177 0.12 6.56 -9.79
C ASN A 177 -1.24 7.18 -9.45
N ILE A 178 -2.31 6.39 -9.53
CA ILE A 178 -3.70 6.85 -9.51
C ILE A 178 -4.00 7.76 -8.30
N PRO A 179 -3.58 7.44 -7.06
CA PRO A 179 -3.80 8.31 -5.89
C PRO A 179 -2.81 9.48 -5.78
N TYR A 180 -1.69 9.45 -6.49
CA TYR A 180 -0.50 10.28 -6.19
C TYR A 180 -0.07 11.23 -7.31
N ALA A 181 -0.55 11.04 -8.53
CA ALA A 181 -0.18 11.88 -9.66
C ALA A 181 -1.39 12.31 -10.47
N LYS A 182 -1.27 13.47 -11.12
CA LYS A 182 -2.34 14.02 -11.97
C LYS A 182 -2.17 13.67 -13.45
N ARG A 183 -0.93 13.64 -13.95
CA ARG A 183 -0.64 13.64 -15.39
C ARG A 183 0.23 12.47 -15.86
N VAL A 184 0.62 11.56 -14.97
CA VAL A 184 1.40 10.38 -15.38
C VAL A 184 0.46 9.39 -16.04
N THR A 185 0.76 9.00 -17.28
CA THR A 185 -0.05 7.99 -17.97
C THR A 185 0.08 6.65 -17.27
N LEU A 186 -0.99 5.87 -17.24
CA LEU A 186 -0.98 4.57 -16.58
C LEU A 186 -0.01 3.60 -17.27
N GLU A 187 0.10 3.68 -18.60
CA GLU A 187 1.09 2.90 -19.36
C GLU A 187 2.53 3.18 -18.88
N LYS A 188 2.89 4.45 -18.70
CA LYS A 188 4.23 4.83 -18.23
C LYS A 188 4.47 4.31 -16.82
N SER A 189 3.55 4.53 -15.88
CA SER A 189 3.76 4.07 -14.51
C SER A 189 3.82 2.56 -14.41
N ILE A 190 2.99 1.81 -15.14
CA ILE A 190 3.12 0.35 -15.17
C ILE A 190 4.49 -0.06 -15.72
N ARG A 191 4.97 0.58 -16.80
CA ARG A 191 6.29 0.26 -17.36
C ARG A 191 7.45 0.60 -16.42
N ASP A 192 7.37 1.74 -15.72
CA ASP A 192 8.37 2.13 -14.72
C ASP A 192 8.35 1.16 -13.52
N TRP A 193 7.18 0.63 -13.16
CA TRP A 193 7.05 -0.36 -12.08
C TRP A 193 7.47 -1.77 -12.50
N GLN A 194 7.30 -2.15 -13.77
CA GLN A 194 7.92 -3.37 -14.31
C GLN A 194 9.44 -3.35 -14.14
N TYR A 195 10.09 -2.18 -14.29
CA TYR A 195 11.51 -2.03 -13.98
C TYR A 195 11.79 -2.29 -12.50
N CYS A 196 11.03 -1.67 -11.59
CA CYS A 196 11.19 -1.88 -10.15
C CYS A 196 11.02 -3.35 -9.78
N ASP A 197 9.95 -4.00 -10.26
CA ASP A 197 9.70 -5.42 -9.99
C ASP A 197 10.78 -6.31 -10.63
N ARG A 198 11.29 -5.95 -11.82
CA ARG A 198 12.39 -6.69 -12.48
C ARG A 198 13.70 -6.59 -11.70
N LEU A 199 14.00 -5.42 -11.12
CA LEU A 199 15.16 -5.24 -10.24
C LEU A 199 15.09 -6.21 -9.05
N MET A 200 13.92 -6.32 -8.42
CA MET A 200 13.69 -7.27 -7.32
C MET A 200 13.80 -8.72 -7.82
N GLY A 201 13.30 -9.02 -9.02
CA GLY A 201 13.50 -10.31 -9.68
C GLY A 201 14.96 -10.62 -9.99
N MET A 202 15.80 -9.63 -10.28
CA MET A 202 17.25 -9.83 -10.45
C MET A 202 17.93 -10.15 -9.12
N TYR A 203 17.54 -9.50 -8.03
CA TYR A 203 18.00 -9.88 -6.70
C TYR A 203 17.58 -11.30 -6.33
N GLU A 204 16.34 -11.69 -6.66
CA GLU A 204 15.84 -13.05 -6.46
C GLU A 204 16.64 -14.10 -7.24
N GLU A 205 17.02 -13.82 -8.49
CA GLU A 205 17.90 -14.66 -9.31
C GLU A 205 19.28 -14.89 -8.65
N HIS A 206 19.68 -14.02 -7.72
CA HIS A 206 20.90 -14.14 -6.90
C HIS A 206 20.63 -14.68 -5.48
N GLY A 207 19.45 -15.23 -5.24
CA GLY A 207 19.05 -15.80 -3.94
C GLY A 207 18.68 -14.76 -2.87
N ILE A 208 18.40 -13.52 -3.26
CA ILE A 208 18.05 -12.43 -2.34
C ILE A 208 16.56 -12.11 -2.45
N ARG A 209 15.79 -12.62 -1.49
CA ARG A 209 14.34 -12.41 -1.41
C ARG A 209 13.98 -11.02 -0.90
N ILE A 210 13.49 -10.15 -1.79
CA ILE A 210 12.97 -8.82 -1.47
C ILE A 210 11.44 -8.84 -1.50
N ASN A 211 10.80 -8.28 -0.47
CA ASN A 211 9.35 -8.18 -0.42
C ASN A 211 8.82 -7.00 -1.26
N ARG A 212 7.69 -7.21 -1.94
CA ARG A 212 6.92 -6.18 -2.64
C ARG A 212 5.53 -6.03 -2.05
N GLU A 213 5.08 -4.80 -1.90
CA GLU A 213 3.77 -4.51 -1.29
C GLU A 213 2.97 -3.52 -2.14
N PRO A 214 2.08 -3.99 -3.03
CA PRO A 214 1.03 -3.17 -3.64
C PRO A 214 0.29 -2.32 -2.59
N PHE A 215 0.05 -1.03 -2.88
CA PHE A 215 -0.54 -0.11 -1.91
C PHE A 215 -2.08 -0.16 -1.94
N GLY A 216 -2.64 -1.09 -1.18
CA GLY A 216 -4.07 -1.39 -1.14
C GLY A 216 -5.03 -0.24 -0.79
N PRO A 217 -4.73 0.67 0.15
CA PRO A 217 -5.65 1.74 0.53
C PRO A 217 -5.98 2.76 -0.56
N LEU A 218 -5.15 2.87 -1.61
CA LEU A 218 -5.33 3.83 -2.70
C LEU A 218 -5.51 5.27 -2.17
N THR A 219 -6.64 5.93 -2.43
CA THR A 219 -6.90 7.29 -1.94
C THR A 219 -7.26 7.34 -0.45
N GLY A 220 -7.43 6.20 0.21
CA GLY A 220 -7.83 6.09 1.61
C GLY A 220 -9.25 6.57 1.91
N THR A 221 -10.04 6.89 0.87
CA THR A 221 -11.33 7.57 1.02
C THR A 221 -12.44 6.73 0.41
N LEU A 222 -13.15 6.02 1.28
CA LEU A 222 -14.31 5.20 0.95
C LEU A 222 -14.09 4.19 -0.21
N ILE A 223 -12.92 3.57 -0.29
CA ILE A 223 -12.63 2.57 -1.33
C ILE A 223 -13.45 1.29 -1.08
N PRO A 224 -14.32 0.86 -2.01
CA PRO A 224 -14.97 -0.44 -1.91
C PRO A 224 -13.92 -1.57 -1.91
N PRO A 225 -14.06 -2.61 -1.05
CA PRO A 225 -13.06 -3.68 -0.97
C PRO A 225 -12.70 -4.30 -2.32
N PHE A 226 -13.68 -4.58 -3.18
CA PHE A 226 -13.41 -5.21 -4.48
C PHE A 226 -12.50 -4.38 -5.40
N MET A 227 -12.57 -3.05 -5.34
CA MET A 227 -11.73 -2.18 -6.16
C MET A 227 -10.28 -2.18 -5.65
N SER A 228 -10.10 -2.16 -4.32
CA SER A 228 -8.79 -2.33 -3.68
C SER A 228 -8.15 -3.67 -4.08
N HIS A 229 -8.92 -4.76 -3.98
CA HIS A 229 -8.46 -6.11 -4.28
C HIS A 229 -8.10 -6.29 -5.75
N ALA A 230 -8.93 -5.78 -6.67
CA ALA A 230 -8.65 -5.86 -8.10
C ALA A 230 -7.30 -5.20 -8.43
N VAL A 231 -7.03 -4.01 -7.88
CA VAL A 231 -5.74 -3.33 -8.05
C VAL A 231 -4.58 -4.13 -7.43
N ALA A 232 -4.73 -4.61 -6.19
CA ALA A 232 -3.68 -5.37 -5.51
C ALA A 232 -3.32 -6.68 -6.24
N ILE A 233 -4.32 -7.39 -6.77
CA ILE A 233 -4.13 -8.63 -7.54
C ILE A 233 -3.43 -8.35 -8.87
N ILE A 234 -3.85 -7.31 -9.60
CA ILE A 234 -3.18 -6.90 -10.85
C ILE A 234 -1.71 -6.59 -10.58
N GLU A 235 -1.41 -5.76 -9.57
CA GLU A 235 -0.03 -5.40 -9.25
C GLU A 235 0.79 -6.61 -8.77
N GLY A 236 0.16 -7.55 -8.07
CA GLY A 236 0.79 -8.83 -7.71
C GLY A 236 1.16 -9.66 -8.94
N LEU A 237 0.24 -9.82 -9.90
CA LEU A 237 0.50 -10.55 -11.15
C LEU A 237 1.62 -9.91 -11.97
N LEU A 238 1.61 -8.59 -12.09
CA LEU A 238 2.66 -7.82 -12.79
C LEU A 238 4.04 -8.01 -12.11
N ALA A 239 4.08 -8.02 -10.78
CA ALA A 239 5.31 -8.21 -10.03
C ALA A 239 5.85 -9.65 -10.17
N LEU A 240 4.97 -10.66 -10.07
CA LEU A 240 5.33 -12.07 -10.23
C LEU A 240 5.92 -12.35 -11.62
N GLU A 241 5.33 -11.77 -12.67
CA GLU A 241 5.85 -11.89 -14.05
C GLU A 241 7.29 -11.39 -14.14
N GLN A 242 7.65 -10.31 -13.43
CA GLN A 242 9.00 -9.77 -13.44
C GLN A 242 10.00 -10.54 -12.56
N GLY A 243 9.54 -11.58 -11.84
CA GLY A 243 10.37 -12.47 -11.02
C GLY A 243 10.35 -12.18 -9.53
N VAL A 244 9.44 -11.33 -9.04
CA VAL A 244 9.23 -11.15 -7.60
C VAL A 244 8.68 -12.43 -6.98
N LYS A 245 9.06 -12.71 -5.72
CA LYS A 245 8.68 -13.94 -5.03
C LYS A 245 8.13 -13.76 -3.61
N SER A 246 8.14 -12.56 -3.05
CA SER A 246 7.51 -12.24 -1.76
C SER A 246 6.58 -11.05 -1.96
N ILE A 247 5.28 -11.27 -1.76
CA ILE A 247 4.24 -10.27 -2.01
C ILE A 247 3.40 -10.07 -0.75
N THR A 248 3.20 -8.81 -0.37
CA THR A 248 2.23 -8.39 0.64
C THR A 248 1.10 -7.64 -0.04
N VAL A 249 -0.10 -8.22 -0.12
CA VAL A 249 -1.27 -7.53 -0.67
C VAL A 249 -1.98 -6.72 0.42
N GLY A 250 -2.34 -5.48 0.11
CA GLY A 250 -2.84 -4.53 1.10
C GLY A 250 -4.32 -4.25 1.05
N TYR A 251 -4.88 -3.83 2.19
CA TYR A 251 -6.24 -3.34 2.34
C TYR A 251 -6.29 -2.18 3.34
N GLY A 252 -7.10 -1.17 3.07
CA GLY A 252 -7.33 -0.04 3.97
C GLY A 252 -8.61 -0.19 4.76
N GLN A 253 -8.54 0.00 6.08
CA GLN A 253 -9.70 -0.08 6.96
C GLN A 253 -10.86 0.80 6.47
N VAL A 254 -12.04 0.19 6.35
CA VAL A 254 -13.29 0.89 6.06
C VAL A 254 -14.12 1.12 7.31
N GLY A 255 -13.91 0.31 8.36
CA GLY A 255 -14.39 0.53 9.73
C GLY A 255 -15.56 -0.37 10.15
N CYS A 256 -16.25 -1.00 9.20
CA CYS A 256 -17.25 -2.04 9.51
C CYS A 256 -16.53 -3.36 9.78
N LEU A 257 -16.68 -3.90 10.98
CA LEU A 257 -15.99 -5.12 11.43
C LEU A 257 -16.17 -6.28 10.44
N THR A 258 -17.41 -6.61 10.10
CA THR A 258 -17.73 -7.71 9.19
C THR A 258 -17.04 -7.55 7.84
N GLN A 259 -17.10 -6.34 7.26
CA GLN A 259 -16.51 -6.05 5.95
C GLN A 259 -14.99 -6.02 5.99
N ASP A 260 -14.38 -5.44 7.03
CA ASP A 260 -12.93 -5.40 7.18
C ASP A 260 -12.33 -6.82 7.34
N ILE A 261 -12.99 -7.70 8.12
CA ILE A 261 -12.59 -9.11 8.25
C ILE A 261 -12.76 -9.84 6.91
N ALA A 262 -13.93 -9.69 6.27
CA ALA A 262 -14.21 -10.31 4.97
C ALA A 262 -13.23 -9.84 3.88
N ALA A 263 -12.82 -8.57 3.91
CA ALA A 263 -11.88 -8.01 2.96
C ALA A 263 -10.50 -8.67 3.05
N ILE A 264 -9.94 -8.88 4.26
CA ILE A 264 -8.64 -9.54 4.41
C ILE A 264 -8.71 -11.03 4.00
N GLN A 265 -9.78 -11.73 4.37
CA GLN A 265 -9.98 -13.14 4.00
C GLN A 265 -10.09 -13.31 2.48
N SER A 266 -11.02 -12.57 1.86
CA SER A 266 -11.22 -12.60 0.40
C SER A 266 -9.99 -12.16 -0.37
N LEU A 267 -9.25 -11.14 0.10
CA LEU A 267 -8.02 -10.68 -0.57
C LEU A 267 -6.99 -11.79 -0.65
N ARG A 268 -6.71 -12.48 0.47
CA ARG A 268 -5.75 -13.59 0.52
C ARG A 268 -6.17 -14.71 -0.42
N GLU A 269 -7.43 -15.13 -0.35
CA GLU A 269 -7.96 -16.23 -1.17
C GLU A 269 -7.93 -15.91 -2.67
N LEU A 270 -8.38 -14.72 -3.06
CA LEU A 270 -8.37 -14.28 -4.46
C LEU A 270 -6.95 -14.10 -4.98
N SER A 271 -6.02 -13.55 -4.19
CA SER A 271 -4.62 -13.47 -4.60
C SER A 271 -4.04 -14.85 -4.89
N HIS A 272 -4.26 -15.84 -4.02
CA HIS A 272 -3.83 -17.21 -4.30
C HIS A 272 -4.48 -17.78 -5.56
N GLU A 273 -5.80 -17.65 -5.70
CA GLU A 273 -6.57 -18.11 -6.87
C GLU A 273 -5.99 -17.54 -8.17
N TYR A 274 -5.82 -16.23 -8.27
CA TYR A 274 -5.35 -15.59 -9.49
C TYR A 274 -3.88 -15.88 -9.79
N PHE A 275 -3.00 -15.89 -8.78
CA PHE A 275 -1.57 -16.15 -8.99
C PHE A 275 -1.33 -17.60 -9.45
N GLN A 276 -2.00 -18.57 -8.84
CA GLN A 276 -1.89 -19.99 -9.22
C GLN A 276 -2.51 -20.26 -10.59
N ASN A 277 -3.67 -19.66 -10.89
CA ASN A 277 -4.30 -19.79 -12.22
C ASN A 277 -3.42 -19.22 -13.35
N TYR A 278 -2.52 -18.29 -13.04
CA TYR A 278 -1.52 -17.74 -13.95
C TYR A 278 -0.19 -18.51 -13.98
N GLY A 279 -0.10 -19.64 -13.27
CA GLY A 279 1.06 -20.54 -13.28
C GLY A 279 2.17 -20.15 -12.31
N TYR A 280 1.91 -19.26 -11.35
CA TYR A 280 2.84 -18.98 -10.27
C TYR A 280 2.56 -19.91 -9.10
N ASP A 281 3.51 -20.80 -8.78
CA ASP A 281 3.40 -21.75 -7.65
C ASP A 281 4.47 -21.54 -6.59
N ASP A 282 5.55 -20.84 -6.94
CA ASP A 282 6.65 -20.51 -6.05
C ASP A 282 6.60 -19.01 -5.73
N TYR A 283 5.86 -18.66 -4.69
CA TYR A 283 5.81 -17.32 -4.09
C TYR A 283 5.40 -17.39 -2.62
N GLU A 284 5.78 -16.37 -1.86
CA GLU A 284 5.31 -16.10 -0.51
C GLU A 284 4.25 -15.00 -0.56
N LEU A 285 3.10 -15.24 0.07
CA LEU A 285 2.01 -14.27 0.18
C LEU A 285 1.78 -13.90 1.64
N SER A 286 1.60 -12.61 1.87
CA SER A 286 1.21 -12.04 3.16
C SER A 286 0.16 -10.95 2.93
N THR A 287 -0.52 -10.53 3.99
CA THR A 287 -1.51 -9.43 3.93
C THR A 287 -1.13 -8.28 4.83
N VAL A 288 -1.45 -7.05 4.42
CA VAL A 288 -1.29 -5.86 5.24
C VAL A 288 -2.62 -5.12 5.41
N PHE A 289 -2.97 -4.85 6.67
CA PHE A 289 -4.10 -4.03 7.06
C PHE A 289 -3.61 -2.62 7.40
N HIS A 290 -4.11 -1.60 6.72
CA HIS A 290 -3.83 -0.22 7.11
C HIS A 290 -4.94 0.26 8.04
N GLN A 291 -4.58 0.70 9.24
CA GLN A 291 -5.51 1.45 10.08
C GLN A 291 -6.06 2.65 9.32
N TRP A 292 -7.26 3.10 9.73
CA TRP A 292 -8.06 4.16 9.10
C TRP A 292 -7.23 5.17 8.33
N MET A 293 -7.47 5.31 7.02
CA MET A 293 -6.66 6.17 6.15
C MET A 293 -7.33 7.51 5.84
N GLY A 294 -8.58 7.71 6.27
CA GLY A 294 -9.31 8.97 6.14
C GLY A 294 -9.02 9.97 7.26
N GLY A 295 -9.86 10.99 7.39
CA GLY A 295 -9.72 12.03 8.41
C GLY A 295 -9.79 11.50 9.84
N PHE A 296 -8.91 11.99 10.71
CA PHE A 296 -8.85 11.63 12.12
C PHE A 296 -9.52 12.68 13.02
N PRO A 297 -10.02 12.28 14.20
CA PRO A 297 -10.39 13.24 15.23
C PRO A 297 -9.15 13.96 15.77
N GLU A 298 -9.28 15.25 16.08
CA GLU A 298 -8.20 16.08 16.66
C GLU A 298 -7.88 15.72 18.11
N ASP A 299 -8.86 15.22 18.86
CA ASP A 299 -8.64 14.76 20.23
C ASP A 299 -7.84 13.45 20.23
N GLU A 300 -6.69 13.46 20.90
CA GLU A 300 -5.78 12.31 20.92
C GLU A 300 -6.43 11.05 21.51
N SER A 301 -7.28 11.18 22.53
CA SER A 301 -7.95 10.02 23.14
C SER A 301 -8.90 9.36 22.14
N LYS A 302 -9.61 10.17 21.35
CA LYS A 302 -10.44 9.68 20.25
C LYS A 302 -9.59 9.09 19.12
N ALA A 303 -8.44 9.68 18.80
CA ALA A 303 -7.51 9.12 17.82
C ALA A 303 -6.99 7.74 18.26
N PHE A 304 -6.66 7.58 19.55
CA PHE A 304 -6.29 6.28 20.11
C PHE A 304 -7.40 5.24 20.01
N ALA A 305 -8.67 5.63 20.13
CA ALA A 305 -9.79 4.72 19.94
C ALA A 305 -9.84 4.19 18.49
N VAL A 306 -9.62 5.05 17.49
CA VAL A 306 -9.54 4.65 16.08
C VAL A 306 -8.33 3.73 15.82
N ILE A 307 -7.16 4.07 16.36
CA ILE A 307 -5.93 3.26 16.26
C ILE A 307 -6.14 1.87 16.87
N SER A 308 -6.67 1.82 18.10
CA SER A 308 -6.88 0.59 18.85
C SER A 308 -7.92 -0.30 18.18
N TRP A 309 -9.00 0.29 17.64
CA TRP A 309 -9.99 -0.43 16.86
C TRP A 309 -9.37 -1.07 15.61
N GLY A 310 -8.62 -0.29 14.83
CA GLY A 310 -7.93 -0.81 13.65
C GLY A 310 -6.92 -1.92 13.96
N ALA A 311 -6.19 -1.82 15.08
CA ALA A 311 -5.30 -2.89 15.54
C ALA A 311 -6.05 -4.17 15.94
N ALA A 312 -7.16 -4.04 16.66
CA ALA A 312 -8.00 -5.18 17.04
C ALA A 312 -8.54 -5.91 15.79
N VAL A 313 -9.09 -5.17 14.84
CA VAL A 313 -9.62 -5.73 13.58
C VAL A 313 -8.51 -6.40 12.78
N ALA A 314 -7.33 -5.77 12.65
CA ALA A 314 -6.20 -6.36 11.94
C ALA A 314 -5.78 -7.71 12.55
N GLY A 315 -5.63 -7.79 13.88
CA GLY A 315 -5.28 -9.04 14.58
C GLY A 315 -6.34 -10.13 14.40
N MET A 316 -7.62 -9.79 14.59
CA MET A 316 -8.72 -10.75 14.46
C MET A 316 -8.93 -11.24 13.02
N SER A 317 -8.62 -10.40 12.02
CA SER A 317 -8.71 -10.76 10.59
C SER A 317 -7.64 -11.75 10.14
N GLY A 318 -6.58 -11.95 10.94
CA GLY A 318 -5.40 -12.70 10.53
C GLY A 318 -4.55 -11.97 9.49
N ALA A 319 -4.52 -10.63 9.53
CA ALA A 319 -3.59 -9.86 8.71
C ALA A 319 -2.15 -10.16 9.14
N THR A 320 -1.23 -10.39 8.21
CA THR A 320 0.18 -10.66 8.55
C THR A 320 0.86 -9.42 9.14
N LYS A 321 0.43 -8.22 8.73
CA LYS A 321 0.96 -6.94 9.21
C LYS A 321 -0.13 -5.89 9.33
N VAL A 322 0.06 -4.94 10.25
CA VAL A 322 -0.74 -3.71 10.38
C VAL A 322 0.13 -2.46 10.24
N ILE A 323 -0.32 -1.49 9.45
CA ILE A 323 0.28 -0.15 9.41
C ILE A 323 -0.37 0.73 10.47
N THR A 324 0.43 1.17 11.43
CA THR A 324 -0.04 1.95 12.58
C THR A 324 -0.16 3.43 12.25
N LYS A 325 -1.15 4.07 12.87
CA LYS A 325 -1.38 5.51 12.87
C LYS A 325 -0.93 6.12 14.21
N SER A 326 -0.98 7.44 14.29
CA SER A 326 -0.55 8.21 15.46
C SER A 326 -1.68 9.13 15.94
N PRO A 327 -1.68 9.54 17.22
CA PRO A 327 -2.63 10.54 17.71
C PRO A 327 -2.49 11.91 17.02
N HIS A 328 -1.40 12.16 16.29
CA HIS A 328 -1.15 13.41 15.57
C HIS A 328 -1.69 13.42 14.13
N GLU A 329 -2.38 12.36 13.67
CA GLU A 329 -2.78 12.20 12.27
C GLU A 329 -3.63 13.36 11.72
N ALA A 330 -4.43 14.02 12.57
CA ALA A 330 -5.24 15.18 12.18
C ALA A 330 -4.41 16.47 11.94
N PHE A 331 -3.18 16.54 12.49
CA PHE A 331 -2.36 17.76 12.49
C PHE A 331 -1.19 17.71 11.52
N GLY A 332 -0.62 16.52 11.28
CA GLY A 332 0.50 16.34 10.36
C GLY A 332 1.41 15.18 10.73
N ILE A 333 2.69 15.31 10.36
CA ILE A 333 3.70 14.27 10.60
C ILE A 333 3.92 14.12 12.12
N PRO A 334 3.82 12.90 12.68
CA PRO A 334 3.96 12.70 14.11
C PRO A 334 5.39 12.98 14.58
N THR A 335 5.50 13.41 15.84
CA THR A 335 6.76 13.34 16.57
C THR A 335 7.13 11.88 16.83
N ALA A 336 8.40 11.60 17.15
CA ALA A 336 8.82 10.26 17.54
C ALA A 336 7.99 9.71 18.71
N ALA A 337 7.68 10.55 19.70
CA ALA A 337 6.89 10.18 20.87
C ALA A 337 5.44 9.82 20.51
N ALA A 338 4.76 10.63 19.70
CA ALA A 338 3.39 10.35 19.26
C ALA A 338 3.31 9.08 18.42
N ASN A 339 4.28 8.85 17.54
CA ASN A 339 4.37 7.65 16.74
C ASN A 339 4.59 6.40 17.61
N ALA A 340 5.49 6.49 18.60
CA ALA A 340 5.71 5.43 19.59
C ALA A 340 4.45 5.15 20.44
N GLN A 341 3.66 6.16 20.80
CA GLN A 341 2.39 5.95 21.51
C GLN A 341 1.37 5.19 20.64
N GLY A 342 1.24 5.54 19.35
CA GLY A 342 0.37 4.81 18.42
C GLY A 342 0.79 3.34 18.24
N LEU A 343 2.10 3.08 18.18
CA LEU A 343 2.67 1.74 18.17
C LEU A 343 2.35 0.96 19.46
N LYS A 344 2.55 1.58 20.63
CA LYS A 344 2.24 0.95 21.93
C LYS A 344 0.77 0.59 22.05
N ALA A 345 -0.14 1.49 21.68
CA ALA A 345 -1.58 1.24 21.69
C ALA A 345 -1.94 0.08 20.74
N SER A 346 -1.38 0.10 19.52
CA SER A 346 -1.62 -0.96 18.54
C SER A 346 -1.09 -2.31 19.02
N ARG A 347 0.15 -2.36 19.54
CA ARG A 347 0.76 -3.58 20.09
C ARG A 347 -0.02 -4.12 21.27
N GLN A 348 -0.45 -3.27 22.19
CA GLN A 348 -1.30 -3.68 23.31
C GLN A 348 -2.57 -4.36 22.81
N MET A 349 -3.20 -3.79 21.77
CA MET A 349 -4.40 -4.41 21.21
C MET A 349 -4.13 -5.72 20.48
N LEU A 350 -3.08 -5.78 19.67
CA LEU A 350 -2.67 -7.02 19.00
C LEU A 350 -2.41 -8.14 20.00
N ASN A 351 -1.74 -7.85 21.13
CA ASN A 351 -1.51 -8.82 22.20
C ASN A 351 -2.81 -9.28 22.86
N MET A 352 -3.78 -8.39 23.02
CA MET A 352 -5.07 -8.76 23.62
C MET A 352 -5.91 -9.65 22.70
N VAL A 353 -5.76 -9.54 21.38
CA VAL A 353 -6.53 -10.32 20.39
C VAL A 353 -5.75 -11.46 19.76
N SER A 354 -4.50 -11.72 20.18
CA SER A 354 -3.62 -12.71 19.53
C SER A 354 -4.20 -14.13 19.51
N ASP A 355 -4.92 -14.51 20.57
CA ASP A 355 -5.59 -15.81 20.68
C ASP A 355 -7.05 -15.77 20.19
N GLN A 356 -7.51 -14.62 19.67
CA GLN A 356 -8.90 -14.35 19.30
C GLN A 356 -9.05 -14.22 17.78
N LYS A 357 -8.86 -15.31 17.05
CA LYS A 357 -9.26 -15.36 15.64
C LYS A 357 -10.75 -15.04 15.52
N PHE A 358 -11.13 -14.28 14.49
CA PHE A 358 -12.53 -13.95 14.28
C PHE A 358 -13.36 -15.25 14.15
N PRO A 359 -14.45 -15.42 14.94
CA PRO A 359 -15.20 -16.67 14.95
C PRO A 359 -15.97 -16.85 13.63
N PRO A 360 -16.33 -18.09 13.25
CA PRO A 360 -17.21 -18.34 12.12
C PRO A 360 -18.49 -17.50 12.21
N CYS A 361 -18.80 -16.77 11.14
CA CYS A 361 -19.89 -15.81 11.13
C CYS A 361 -20.53 -15.77 9.73
N PRO A 362 -21.80 -16.20 9.59
CA PRO A 362 -22.47 -16.22 8.29
C PRO A 362 -22.50 -14.87 7.57
N ALA A 363 -22.52 -13.76 8.31
CA ALA A 363 -22.47 -12.42 7.73
C ALA A 363 -21.09 -12.10 7.12
N VAL A 364 -20.00 -12.59 7.72
CA VAL A 364 -18.66 -12.49 7.12
C VAL A 364 -18.59 -13.37 5.88
N ASP A 365 -19.08 -14.61 5.94
CA ASP A 365 -19.06 -15.52 4.79
C ASP A 365 -19.82 -14.94 3.58
N GLN A 366 -20.99 -14.34 3.82
CA GLN A 366 -21.77 -13.66 2.78
C GLN A 366 -21.03 -12.46 2.19
N GLU A 367 -20.39 -11.64 3.04
CA GLU A 367 -19.62 -10.48 2.60
C GLU A 367 -18.35 -10.91 1.82
N VAL A 368 -17.70 -12.01 2.21
CA VAL A 368 -16.57 -12.61 1.48
C VAL A 368 -17.01 -13.00 0.06
N GLU A 369 -18.12 -13.71 -0.08
CA GLU A 369 -18.61 -14.15 -1.39
C GLU A 369 -19.10 -12.99 -2.27
N LEU A 370 -19.66 -11.94 -1.66
CA LEU A 370 -19.99 -10.69 -2.34
C LEU A 370 -18.73 -10.04 -2.93
N ILE A 371 -17.69 -9.81 -2.10
CA ILE A 371 -16.43 -9.21 -2.53
C ILE A 371 -15.78 -10.04 -3.64
N LYS A 372 -15.74 -11.38 -3.50
CA LYS A 372 -15.20 -12.26 -4.55
C LYS A 372 -15.94 -12.15 -5.87
N SER A 373 -17.27 -12.09 -5.83
CA SER A 373 -18.10 -11.97 -7.03
C SER A 373 -17.82 -10.66 -7.78
N GLU A 374 -17.68 -9.57 -7.04
CA GLU A 374 -17.33 -8.25 -7.58
C GLU A 374 -15.92 -8.22 -8.18
N VAL A 375 -14.92 -8.73 -7.46
CA VAL A 375 -13.53 -8.81 -7.94
C VAL A 375 -13.44 -9.63 -9.21
N ARG A 376 -14.09 -10.79 -9.25
CA ARG A 376 -14.10 -11.66 -10.44
C ARG A 376 -14.74 -10.97 -11.64
N ALA A 377 -15.83 -10.22 -11.44
CA ALA A 377 -16.48 -9.47 -12.51
C ALA A 377 -15.57 -8.38 -13.09
N VAL A 378 -14.91 -7.60 -12.22
CA VAL A 378 -13.95 -6.56 -12.63
C VAL A 378 -12.75 -7.18 -13.35
N LEU A 379 -12.07 -8.15 -12.73
CA LEU A 379 -10.87 -8.76 -13.31
C LEU A 379 -11.16 -9.50 -14.61
N LYS A 380 -12.29 -10.20 -14.71
CA LYS A 380 -12.73 -10.80 -15.98
C LYS A 380 -12.76 -9.75 -17.10
N LYS A 381 -13.30 -8.57 -16.83
CA LYS A 381 -13.36 -7.50 -17.83
C LYS A 381 -11.99 -6.91 -18.16
N VAL A 382 -11.11 -6.78 -17.17
CA VAL A 382 -9.71 -6.37 -17.37
C VAL A 382 -9.01 -7.34 -18.33
N PHE A 383 -9.13 -8.65 -18.10
CA PHE A 383 -8.52 -9.66 -18.98
C PHE A 383 -9.14 -9.70 -20.38
N GLU A 384 -10.47 -9.53 -20.51
CA GLU A 384 -11.14 -9.41 -21.80
C GLU A 384 -10.60 -8.23 -22.62
N LEU A 385 -10.48 -7.04 -22.01
CA LEU A 385 -9.97 -5.85 -22.69
C LEU A 385 -8.51 -6.01 -23.12
N GLY A 386 -7.71 -6.69 -22.30
CA GLY A 386 -6.30 -6.99 -22.57
C GLY A 386 -6.06 -8.14 -23.54
N ASN A 387 -7.10 -8.85 -23.99
CA ASN A 387 -6.95 -10.14 -24.69
C ASN A 387 -6.01 -11.10 -23.96
N GLY A 388 -6.13 -11.18 -22.64
CA GLY A 388 -5.30 -12.00 -21.76
C GLY A 388 -4.05 -11.30 -21.19
N ASP A 389 -3.59 -10.19 -21.77
CA ASP A 389 -2.49 -9.39 -21.22
C ASP A 389 -3.00 -8.44 -20.13
N VAL A 390 -2.65 -8.71 -18.87
CA VAL A 390 -3.13 -7.93 -17.73
C VAL A 390 -2.59 -6.49 -17.71
N ALA A 391 -1.37 -6.24 -18.20
CA ALA A 391 -0.78 -4.90 -18.21
C ALA A 391 -1.55 -4.01 -19.20
N ARG A 392 -1.77 -4.51 -20.41
CA ARG A 392 -2.58 -3.83 -21.42
C ARG A 392 -4.04 -3.71 -20.99
N GLY A 393 -4.61 -4.80 -20.46
CA GLY A 393 -5.99 -4.84 -19.98
C GLY A 393 -6.26 -3.81 -18.89
N THR A 394 -5.28 -3.56 -18.01
CA THR A 394 -5.36 -2.54 -16.97
C THR A 394 -5.46 -1.13 -17.55
N VAL A 395 -4.61 -0.79 -18.53
CA VAL A 395 -4.67 0.53 -19.18
C VAL A 395 -6.04 0.76 -19.82
N LEU A 396 -6.51 -0.20 -20.60
CA LEU A 396 -7.81 -0.14 -21.27
C LEU A 396 -8.97 -0.13 -20.27
N ALA A 397 -8.83 -0.81 -19.12
CA ALA A 397 -9.86 -0.82 -18.09
C ALA A 397 -10.02 0.54 -17.41
N PHE A 398 -8.94 1.28 -17.16
CA PHE A 398 -9.03 2.66 -16.66
C PHE A 398 -9.62 3.61 -17.71
N GLU A 399 -9.20 3.49 -18.98
CA GLU A 399 -9.76 4.26 -20.09
C GLU A 399 -11.27 4.04 -20.26
N ALA A 400 -11.73 2.80 -20.06
CA ALA A 400 -13.14 2.42 -20.15
C ALA A 400 -13.94 2.68 -18.84
N GLY A 401 -13.29 3.05 -17.73
CA GLY A 401 -13.93 3.20 -16.41
C GLY A 401 -14.35 1.88 -15.75
N VAL A 402 -13.80 0.74 -16.21
CA VAL A 402 -13.96 -0.58 -15.58
C VAL A 402 -13.22 -0.66 -14.25
N LEU A 403 -12.02 -0.07 -14.22
CA LEU A 403 -11.30 0.26 -13.00
C LEU A 403 -11.47 1.77 -12.75
N ASP A 404 -11.96 2.12 -11.58
CA ASP A 404 -12.23 3.50 -11.21
C ASP A 404 -12.02 3.66 -9.70
N VAL A 405 -11.06 4.50 -9.31
CA VAL A 405 -10.66 4.68 -7.92
C VAL A 405 -11.34 5.95 -7.38
N PRO A 406 -12.19 5.85 -6.34
CA PRO A 406 -12.85 6.99 -5.74
C PRO A 406 -11.89 8.13 -5.36
N PHE A 407 -12.22 9.35 -5.76
CA PHE A 407 -11.51 10.59 -5.40
C PHE A 407 -10.04 10.66 -5.86
N ALA A 408 -9.65 9.85 -6.83
CA ALA A 408 -8.28 9.86 -7.34
C ALA A 408 -7.97 11.14 -8.16
N PRO A 409 -6.80 11.75 -7.99
CA PRO A 409 -6.39 12.95 -8.74
C PRO A 409 -5.95 12.68 -10.18
N ALA A 410 -5.67 11.43 -10.55
CA ALA A 410 -5.15 11.08 -11.87
C ALA A 410 -6.14 11.36 -12.99
N ALA A 411 -5.68 12.05 -14.03
CA ALA A 411 -6.53 12.41 -15.18
C ALA A 411 -7.00 11.20 -15.99
N CYS A 412 -6.31 10.05 -15.87
CA CYS A 412 -6.71 8.78 -16.48
C CYS A 412 -7.75 8.00 -15.66
N ASN A 413 -8.12 8.48 -14.46
CA ASN A 413 -9.19 7.90 -13.66
C ASN A 413 -10.55 8.50 -14.06
N ALA A 414 -11.54 7.67 -14.34
CA ALA A 414 -12.85 8.13 -14.83
C ALA A 414 -13.62 8.99 -13.80
N GLY A 415 -13.52 8.66 -12.51
CA GLY A 415 -14.15 9.41 -11.42
C GLY A 415 -15.68 9.36 -11.47
N LYS A 416 -16.24 8.22 -11.85
CA LYS A 416 -17.68 7.96 -12.03
C LYS A 416 -18.24 7.00 -11.00
N ILE A 417 -17.44 6.11 -10.42
CA ILE A 417 -17.88 5.35 -9.25
C ILE A 417 -18.06 6.28 -8.05
N LEU A 418 -19.20 6.18 -7.38
CA LEU A 418 -19.47 6.86 -6.13
C LEU A 418 -19.74 5.84 -5.03
N PRO A 419 -18.82 5.69 -4.07
CA PRO A 419 -19.03 4.85 -2.90
C PRO A 419 -19.83 5.59 -1.82
N VAL A 420 -20.56 4.86 -1.00
CA VAL A 420 -21.28 5.38 0.17
C VAL A 420 -21.36 4.29 1.24
N ARG A 421 -21.53 4.64 2.51
CA ARG A 421 -21.79 3.64 3.55
C ARG A 421 -23.25 3.19 3.54
N ASP A 422 -23.49 1.91 3.82
CA ASP A 422 -24.82 1.41 4.18
C ASP A 422 -25.18 1.70 5.64
N ASN A 423 -26.31 1.15 6.09
CA ASN A 423 -26.84 1.40 7.42
C ASN A 423 -25.98 0.81 8.56
N THR A 424 -25.14 -0.18 8.24
CA THR A 424 -24.21 -0.83 9.17
C THR A 424 -22.81 -0.20 9.13
N GLY A 425 -22.57 0.66 8.14
CA GLY A 425 -21.30 1.35 7.94
C GLY A 425 -20.36 0.65 6.97
N ALA A 426 -20.76 -0.45 6.34
CA ALA A 426 -20.00 -1.06 5.25
C ALA A 426 -20.08 -0.20 3.99
N ILE A 427 -19.01 -0.16 3.20
CA ILE A 427 -18.94 0.60 1.97
C ILE A 427 -19.66 -0.17 0.87
N ARG A 428 -20.56 0.53 0.18
CA ARG A 428 -21.38 0.08 -0.94
C ARG A 428 -21.25 1.03 -2.12
N VAL A 429 -21.84 0.64 -3.24
CA VAL A 429 -21.84 1.40 -4.49
C VAL A 429 -23.14 2.19 -4.62
N LEU A 430 -23.06 3.51 -4.58
CA LEU A 430 -24.18 4.40 -4.89
C LEU A 430 -24.36 4.52 -6.40
N GLU A 431 -23.29 4.86 -7.10
CA GLU A 431 -23.23 4.90 -8.57
C GLU A 431 -22.04 4.06 -9.04
N ALA A 432 -22.28 3.13 -9.97
CA ALA A 432 -21.24 2.22 -10.45
C ALA A 432 -20.39 2.80 -11.59
N GLY A 433 -20.86 3.84 -12.27
CA GLY A 433 -20.24 4.30 -13.51
C GLY A 433 -20.18 3.18 -14.56
N ALA A 434 -18.98 2.87 -15.05
CA ALA A 434 -18.73 1.79 -16.01
C ALA A 434 -18.14 0.52 -15.36
N VAL A 435 -18.06 0.47 -14.02
CA VAL A 435 -17.58 -0.70 -13.29
C VAL A 435 -18.54 -1.89 -13.56
N PRO A 436 -18.04 -3.04 -14.04
CA PRO A 436 -18.86 -4.10 -14.62
C PRO A 436 -19.46 -5.03 -13.55
N LEU A 437 -20.16 -4.47 -12.56
CA LEU A 437 -20.83 -5.26 -11.53
C LEU A 437 -22.04 -6.00 -12.14
N PRO A 438 -22.26 -7.29 -11.80
CA PRO A 438 -23.48 -8.00 -12.17
C PRO A 438 -24.73 -7.26 -11.68
N GLN A 439 -25.81 -7.34 -12.44
CA GLN A 439 -27.01 -6.53 -12.17
C GLN A 439 -27.68 -6.86 -10.83
N ASP A 440 -27.66 -8.14 -10.43
CA ASP A 440 -28.14 -8.63 -9.14
C ASP A 440 -27.26 -8.14 -7.97
N ILE A 441 -25.94 -8.11 -8.17
CA ILE A 441 -25.00 -7.55 -7.19
C ILE A 441 -25.18 -6.03 -7.03
N LEU A 442 -25.33 -5.30 -8.14
CA LEU A 442 -25.59 -3.87 -8.09
C LEU A 442 -26.94 -3.54 -7.42
N ALA A 443 -27.98 -4.33 -7.69
CA ALA A 443 -29.26 -4.21 -7.00
C ALA A 443 -29.10 -4.43 -5.49
N LEU A 444 -28.30 -5.41 -5.07
CA LEU A 444 -28.01 -5.65 -3.66
C LEU A 444 -27.31 -4.46 -2.98
N HIS A 445 -26.35 -3.81 -3.65
CA HIS A 445 -25.77 -2.55 -3.14
C HIS A 445 -26.84 -1.48 -2.94
N HIS A 446 -27.74 -1.33 -3.91
CA HIS A 446 -28.81 -0.34 -3.84
C HIS A 446 -29.80 -0.65 -2.71
N ASP A 447 -30.08 -1.93 -2.44
CA ASP A 447 -30.92 -2.33 -1.30
C ASP A 447 -30.28 -1.97 0.05
N TYR A 448 -28.97 -2.22 0.23
CA TYR A 448 -28.24 -1.82 1.45
C TYR A 448 -28.24 -0.30 1.66
N VAL A 449 -28.07 0.47 0.58
CA VAL A 449 -28.12 1.93 0.62
C VAL A 449 -29.55 2.43 0.87
N ALA A 450 -30.56 1.77 0.31
CA ALA A 450 -31.96 2.09 0.54
C ALA A 450 -32.37 1.87 2.00
N GLU A 451 -31.85 0.84 2.67
CA GLU A 451 -32.06 0.62 4.10
C GLU A 451 -31.56 1.82 4.93
N ARG A 452 -30.36 2.32 4.63
CA ARG A 452 -29.82 3.53 5.29
C ARG A 452 -30.71 4.73 5.05
N ALA A 453 -31.11 4.94 3.79
CA ALA A 453 -31.97 6.05 3.40
C ALA A 453 -33.32 6.03 4.13
N HIS A 454 -33.93 4.85 4.26
CA HIS A 454 -35.16 4.66 5.02
C HIS A 454 -34.95 5.01 6.50
N PHE A 455 -33.86 4.51 7.11
CA PHE A 455 -33.53 4.79 8.51
C PHE A 455 -33.29 6.29 8.76
N GLU A 456 -32.63 6.98 7.85
CA GLU A 456 -32.28 8.41 7.99
C GLU A 456 -33.41 9.36 7.53
N GLY A 457 -34.51 8.85 6.98
CA GLY A 457 -35.61 9.67 6.48
C GLY A 457 -35.22 10.61 5.33
N ARG A 458 -34.20 10.25 4.54
CA ARG A 458 -33.71 11.03 3.39
C ARG A 458 -33.35 10.13 2.21
N LYS A 459 -33.34 10.68 1.00
CA LYS A 459 -32.99 9.92 -0.22
C LYS A 459 -31.49 9.60 -0.27
N PRO A 460 -31.08 8.45 -0.87
CA PRO A 460 -29.69 8.23 -1.26
C PRO A 460 -29.18 9.39 -2.10
N SER A 461 -28.02 9.96 -1.75
CA SER A 461 -27.50 11.15 -2.43
C SER A 461 -26.00 11.32 -2.21
N PHE A 462 -25.37 12.15 -3.05
CA PHE A 462 -23.98 12.55 -2.87
C PHE A 462 -23.72 13.24 -1.51
N GLN A 463 -24.73 13.85 -0.89
CA GLN A 463 -24.59 14.41 0.45
C GLN A 463 -24.23 13.33 1.49
N MET A 464 -24.79 12.11 1.40
CA MET A 464 -24.38 11.01 2.28
C MET A 464 -22.89 10.69 2.16
N VAL A 465 -22.35 10.77 0.94
CA VAL A 465 -20.92 10.56 0.65
C VAL A 465 -20.08 11.64 1.34
N VAL A 466 -20.47 12.91 1.21
CA VAL A 466 -19.80 14.04 1.88
C VAL A 466 -19.83 13.88 3.40
N ASP A 467 -20.97 13.46 3.96
CA ASP A 467 -21.12 13.22 5.39
C ASP A 467 -20.20 12.07 5.84
N ASP A 468 -20.12 10.98 5.08
CA ASP A 468 -19.28 9.82 5.39
C ASP A 468 -17.77 10.13 5.34
N ILE A 469 -17.33 10.98 4.40
CA ILE A 469 -15.93 11.42 4.32
C ILE A 469 -15.49 12.12 5.62
N ASN A 470 -16.40 12.87 6.24
CA ASN A 470 -16.12 13.65 7.44
C ASN A 470 -16.49 12.92 8.75
N ALA A 471 -17.18 11.77 8.70
CA ALA A 471 -17.80 11.19 9.88
C ALA A 471 -16.78 10.87 10.99
N VAL A 472 -15.63 10.26 10.64
CA VAL A 472 -14.66 9.75 11.63
C VAL A 472 -13.95 10.89 12.36
N SER A 473 -13.63 12.00 11.68
CA SER A 473 -13.12 13.20 12.35
C SER A 473 -14.15 13.79 13.32
N HIS A 474 -15.43 13.60 13.06
CA HIS A 474 -16.55 13.92 13.95
C HIS A 474 -16.96 12.76 14.88
N SER A 475 -16.06 11.79 15.11
CA SER A 475 -16.23 10.70 16.08
C SER A 475 -17.38 9.73 15.78
N LYS A 476 -17.75 9.57 14.51
CA LYS A 476 -18.76 8.61 14.03
C LYS A 476 -18.22 7.83 12.83
N LEU A 477 -18.67 6.59 12.63
CA LEU A 477 -18.31 5.87 11.40
C LEU A 477 -19.17 6.31 10.21
N ILE A 478 -20.47 6.51 10.46
CA ILE A 478 -21.48 6.84 9.45
C ILE A 478 -21.85 8.31 9.58
N GLY A 479 -21.88 9.03 8.45
CA GLY A 479 -22.32 10.42 8.37
C GLY A 479 -23.84 10.53 8.48
N ARG A 480 -24.36 10.44 9.70
CA ARG A 480 -25.79 10.62 9.99
C ARG A 480 -26.16 12.12 9.95
N PRO A 481 -27.41 12.48 9.54
CA PRO A 481 -27.90 13.86 9.54
C PRO A 481 -27.86 14.59 10.89
#